data_AF-A0A4Q9GWD2-F1
#
_entry.id   AF-A0A4Q9GWD2-F1
#
_cell.length_a   1.000
_cell.length_b   1.000
_cell.length_c   1.000
_cell.angle_alpha   90.00
_cell.angle_beta   90.00
_cell.angle_gamma   90.00
#
_symmetry.space_group_name_H-M   'P 1'
#
loop_
_entity.id
_entity.type
_entity.pdbx_description
1 polymer ?
#
loop_
_entity_poly.entity_id
_entity_poly.type
_entity_poly.pdbx_seq_one_letter_code
_entity_poly.pdbx_strand_id
1 'polypeptide(L)'
;MPQLSRKPIGVADVTAVARAGEPVSLTSVVERDLAASYSLLEAARAEGMTLPSTARVPAAHLSEEETRAAVFARLVGISRGGSGTDPALAHEIVSALNRGISLPVDVSSAAIGVGALVVDQLARLVNASDFAVALSVSALRATGAGGSAAPFSAQVQSAHRSVGQAASAARIGSLLTDLDAATTDPIAFRSAPQVNGALAEAVTALAAAVTLELNSRADDPLVDLDTGSVVRGGNSELVGLTLAFERVRLALAHVAAASEARASVVQSALVEAPVVYSVHVGGRENAVDPLGTLHLLQLSLTVTLDLLSDEAEVAAGVAQASVLSPPLAAYAEALAGSYAPDTLLAAANPVRSEEPTIEALDDEI
;
A
#
# COMPACT_ATOMS: atom_id res chain seq x y z
N MET A 1 18.66 13.61 6.66
CA MET A 1 19.18 12.80 7.77
C MET A 1 18.12 12.77 8.86
N PRO A 2 17.31 11.71 8.92
CA PRO A 2 16.35 11.49 10.00
C PRO A 2 17.08 11.53 11.34
N GLN A 3 16.83 12.58 12.11
CA GLN A 3 17.32 12.69 13.48
C GLN A 3 16.27 12.11 14.40
N LEU A 4 16.60 10.98 15.05
CA LEU A 4 15.79 10.43 16.12
C LEU A 4 15.87 11.37 17.32
N SER A 5 14.94 12.33 17.30
CA SER A 5 14.50 13.19 18.38
C SER A 5 13.12 12.67 18.78
N ARG A 6 12.66 12.86 20.02
CA ARG A 6 11.34 12.39 20.51
C ARG A 6 10.12 12.79 19.66
N LYS A 7 10.32 13.51 18.55
CA LYS A 7 9.34 13.77 17.51
C LYS A 7 8.75 12.46 16.95
N PRO A 8 7.43 12.45 16.68
CA PRO A 8 6.79 11.33 16.01
C PRO A 8 7.45 11.02 14.66
N ILE A 9 7.60 9.74 14.36
CA ILE A 9 8.08 9.20 13.09
C ILE A 9 6.88 8.65 12.32
N GLY A 10 6.75 9.02 11.06
CA GLY A 10 5.68 8.55 10.18
C GLY A 10 6.12 7.41 9.26
N VAL A 11 5.15 6.84 8.54
CA VAL A 11 5.40 5.81 7.52
C VAL A 11 6.41 6.29 6.46
N ALA A 12 6.32 7.54 6.01
CA ALA A 12 7.20 8.10 5.00
C ALA A 12 8.68 8.11 5.43
N ASP A 13 8.96 8.35 6.72
CA ASP A 13 10.32 8.32 7.25
C ASP A 13 10.90 6.90 7.21
N VAL A 14 10.07 5.88 7.51
CA VAL A 14 10.46 4.48 7.41
C VAL A 14 10.80 4.12 5.97
N THR A 15 9.96 4.52 5.01
CA THR A 15 10.21 4.28 3.58
C THR A 15 11.49 4.97 3.10
N ALA A 16 11.75 6.21 3.55
CA ALA A 16 12.97 6.94 3.21
C ALA A 16 14.24 6.23 3.72
N VAL A 17 14.23 5.73 4.96
CA VAL A 17 15.36 4.97 5.50
C VAL A 17 15.50 3.60 4.82
N ALA A 18 14.39 2.88 4.65
CA ALA A 18 14.39 1.53 4.10
C ALA A 18 14.83 1.49 2.63
N ARG A 19 14.20 2.31 1.77
CA ARG A 19 14.44 2.31 0.31
C ARG A 19 15.55 3.24 -0.13
N ALA A 20 15.53 4.49 0.32
CA ALA A 20 16.49 5.51 -0.15
C ALA A 20 17.84 5.45 0.59
N GLY A 21 17.96 4.58 1.61
CA GLY A 21 19.21 4.42 2.34
C GLY A 21 19.55 5.62 3.22
N GLU A 22 18.56 6.44 3.61
CA GLU A 22 18.85 7.67 4.35
C GLU A 22 19.55 7.36 5.69
N PRO A 23 20.67 8.05 5.99
CA PRO A 23 21.42 7.79 7.21
C PRO A 23 20.65 8.28 8.44
N VAL A 24 20.71 7.50 9.52
CA VAL A 24 20.02 7.76 10.79
C VAL A 24 21.03 8.17 11.86
N SER A 25 20.62 9.08 12.75
CA SER A 25 21.40 9.43 13.95
C SER A 25 20.52 9.56 15.19
N LEU A 26 21.12 9.35 16.37
CA LEU A 26 20.49 9.66 17.65
C LEU A 26 20.78 11.12 18.03
N THR A 27 19.84 11.75 18.73
CA THR A 27 20.06 13.07 19.32
C THR A 27 20.60 12.96 20.74
N SER A 28 21.25 14.01 21.24
CA SER A 28 21.77 14.07 22.61
C SER A 28 20.68 13.94 23.69
N VAL A 29 19.42 14.20 23.35
CA VAL A 29 18.28 13.93 24.24
C VAL A 29 18.06 12.43 24.35
N VAL A 30 18.01 11.72 23.21
CA VAL A 30 17.82 10.27 23.16
C VAL A 30 19.00 9.53 23.82
N GLU A 31 20.23 9.99 23.61
CA GLU A 31 21.41 9.40 24.26
C GLU A 31 21.34 9.49 25.79
N ARG A 32 20.89 10.63 26.33
CA ARG A 32 20.69 10.79 27.78
C ARG A 32 19.59 9.87 28.31
N ASP A 33 18.47 9.77 27.59
CA ASP A 33 17.35 8.91 27.96
C ASP A 33 17.76 7.43 27.96
N LEU A 34 18.57 7.01 26.98
CA LEU A 34 19.11 5.64 26.91
C LEU A 34 20.02 5.33 28.10
N ALA A 35 20.96 6.22 28.41
CA ALA A 35 21.87 6.03 29.54
C ALA A 35 21.12 5.93 30.88
N ALA A 36 20.12 6.80 31.08
CA ALA A 36 19.27 6.76 32.27
C ALA A 36 18.42 5.48 32.33
N SER A 37 17.79 5.10 31.22
CA SER A 37 16.96 3.91 31.12
C SER A 37 17.75 2.63 31.36
N TYR A 38 18.95 2.53 30.82
CA TYR A 38 19.85 1.39 31.01
C TYR A 38 20.29 1.27 32.47
N SER A 39 20.69 2.38 33.10
CA SER A 39 21.12 2.39 34.50
C SER A 39 20.03 1.90 35.46
N LEU A 40 18.78 2.31 35.24
CA LEU A 40 17.63 1.86 36.03
C LEU A 40 17.34 0.37 35.83
N LEU A 41 17.45 -0.13 34.59
CA LEU A 41 17.26 -1.54 34.32
C LEU A 41 18.34 -2.40 35.01
N GLU A 42 19.60 -1.99 34.96
CA GLU A 42 20.70 -2.71 35.61
C GLU A 42 20.56 -2.69 37.14
N ALA A 43 20.09 -1.59 37.73
CA ALA A 43 19.76 -1.55 39.15
C ALA A 43 18.66 -2.56 39.52
N ALA A 44 17.56 -2.62 38.75
CA ALA A 44 16.51 -3.60 38.97
C ALA A 44 16.99 -5.06 38.80
N ARG A 45 17.91 -5.31 37.85
CA ARG A 45 18.54 -6.63 37.68
C ARG A 45 19.42 -7.01 38.86
N ALA A 46 20.18 -6.06 39.42
CA ALA A 46 20.98 -6.27 40.62
C ALA A 46 20.10 -6.60 41.86
N GLU A 47 18.87 -6.11 41.88
CA GLU A 47 17.84 -6.42 42.89
C GLU A 47 17.09 -7.74 42.61
N GLY A 48 17.45 -8.47 41.54
CA GLY A 48 16.93 -9.80 41.25
C GLY A 48 15.85 -9.86 40.17
N MET A 49 15.56 -8.77 39.45
CA MET A 49 14.64 -8.79 38.31
C MET A 49 15.18 -9.67 37.18
N THR A 50 14.33 -10.57 36.67
CA THR A 50 14.61 -11.39 35.49
C THR A 50 13.99 -10.79 34.24
N LEU A 51 14.74 -10.82 33.13
CA LEU A 51 14.25 -10.39 31.82
C LEU A 51 13.50 -11.54 31.13
N PRO A 52 12.40 -11.24 30.42
CA PRO A 52 11.75 -12.25 29.59
C PRO A 52 12.67 -12.72 28.45
N SER A 53 12.52 -13.98 28.05
CA SER A 53 13.11 -14.45 26.80
C SER A 53 12.32 -13.87 25.62
N THR A 54 12.83 -12.84 24.97
CA THR A 54 12.24 -12.32 23.73
C THR A 54 12.50 -13.30 22.58
N ALA A 55 11.43 -13.80 21.95
CA ALA A 55 11.54 -14.55 20.70
C ALA A 55 12.09 -13.62 19.61
N ARG A 56 13.15 -14.06 18.91
CA ARG A 56 13.76 -13.32 17.80
C ARG A 56 13.37 -14.00 16.50
N VAL A 57 13.09 -13.22 15.46
CA VAL A 57 12.91 -13.77 14.11
C VAL A 57 14.30 -14.01 13.54
N PRO A 58 14.65 -15.24 13.12
CA PRO A 58 15.88 -15.48 12.36
C PRO A 58 15.86 -14.61 11.11
N ALA A 59 16.99 -13.99 10.75
CA ALA A 59 17.13 -13.07 9.61
C ALA A 59 16.81 -13.68 8.23
N ALA A 60 16.37 -14.94 8.15
CA ALA A 60 16.29 -15.70 6.90
C ALA A 60 15.05 -15.40 6.03
N HIS A 61 14.12 -14.52 6.41
CA HIS A 61 12.83 -14.37 5.71
C HIS A 61 12.41 -12.91 5.39
N LEU A 62 13.28 -11.93 5.57
CA LEU A 62 13.04 -10.54 5.17
C LEU A 62 14.00 -10.14 4.06
N SER A 63 13.51 -9.39 3.08
CA SER A 63 14.34 -8.68 2.11
C SER A 63 15.24 -7.64 2.80
N GLU A 64 16.20 -7.09 2.06
CA GLU A 64 17.05 -6.01 2.58
C GLU A 64 16.22 -4.80 3.01
N GLU A 65 15.26 -4.38 2.18
CA GLU A 65 14.36 -3.26 2.47
C GLU A 65 13.55 -3.51 3.76
N GLU A 66 12.96 -4.69 3.90
CA GLU A 66 12.16 -5.06 5.06
C GLU A 66 13.01 -5.17 6.33
N THR A 67 14.23 -5.69 6.21
CA THR A 67 15.18 -5.74 7.32
C THR A 67 15.55 -4.34 7.77
N ARG A 68 15.83 -3.43 6.83
CA ARG A 68 16.13 -2.02 7.14
C ARG A 68 14.96 -1.32 7.82
N ALA A 69 13.73 -1.54 7.32
CA ALA A 69 12.53 -0.99 7.92
C ALA A 69 12.30 -1.51 9.35
N ALA A 70 12.51 -2.82 9.57
CA ALA A 70 12.37 -3.43 10.89
C ALA A 70 13.43 -2.94 11.89
N VAL A 71 14.70 -2.86 11.46
CA VAL A 71 15.78 -2.31 12.28
C VAL A 71 15.51 -0.84 12.61
N PHE A 72 15.03 -0.06 11.65
CA PHE A 72 14.66 1.33 11.87
C PHE A 72 13.49 1.44 12.85
N ALA A 73 12.42 0.65 12.71
CA ALA A 73 11.31 0.63 13.66
C ALA A 73 11.79 0.31 15.09
N ARG A 74 12.73 -0.64 15.24
CA ARG A 74 13.35 -0.94 16.54
C ARG A 74 14.09 0.28 17.11
N LEU A 75 14.86 0.98 16.30
CA LEU A 75 15.55 2.21 16.71
C LEU A 75 14.57 3.32 17.08
N VAL A 76 13.44 3.44 16.40
CA VAL A 76 12.39 4.40 16.78
C VAL A 76 11.88 4.08 18.17
N GLY A 77 11.51 2.83 18.45
CA GLY A 77 11.07 2.36 19.78
C GLY A 77 12.12 2.65 20.86
N ILE A 78 13.38 2.28 20.63
CA ILE A 78 14.52 2.58 21.52
C ILE A 78 14.62 4.10 21.78
N SER A 79 14.44 4.92 20.73
CA SER A 79 14.54 6.38 20.83
C SER A 79 13.37 7.05 21.56
N ARG A 80 12.26 6.34 21.82
CA ARG A 80 11.19 6.83 22.69
C ARG A 80 11.59 6.78 24.18
N GLY A 81 12.69 6.10 24.49
CA GLY A 81 13.20 5.90 25.84
C GLY A 81 12.47 4.76 26.56
N GLY A 82 13.04 4.27 27.67
CA GLY A 82 12.42 3.23 28.49
C GLY A 82 12.61 1.79 28.05
N SER A 83 13.37 1.56 26.98
CA SER A 83 13.69 0.21 26.50
C SER A 83 14.73 -0.51 27.36
N GLY A 84 15.46 0.23 28.21
CA GLY A 84 16.61 -0.27 28.96
C GLY A 84 17.75 -0.78 28.05
N THR A 85 17.77 -0.38 26.78
CA THR A 85 18.79 -0.81 25.82
C THR A 85 20.14 -0.17 26.16
N ASP A 86 21.20 -0.98 26.13
CA ASP A 86 22.58 -0.50 26.26
C ASP A 86 22.89 0.58 25.20
N PRO A 87 23.33 1.80 25.60
CA PRO A 87 23.70 2.85 24.66
C PRO A 87 24.71 2.40 23.59
N ALA A 88 25.69 1.55 23.94
CA ALA A 88 26.67 1.04 23.00
C ALA A 88 26.00 0.17 21.93
N LEU A 89 25.06 -0.69 22.33
CA LEU A 89 24.28 -1.50 21.39
C LEU A 89 23.42 -0.63 20.47
N ALA A 90 22.80 0.43 20.99
CA ALA A 90 22.03 1.36 20.16
C ALA A 90 22.90 2.01 19.07
N HIS A 91 24.13 2.41 19.39
CA HIS A 91 25.07 2.95 18.41
C HIS A 91 25.52 1.90 17.38
N GLU A 92 25.74 0.65 17.79
CA GLU A 92 26.06 -0.44 16.87
C GLU A 92 24.90 -0.73 15.91
N ILE A 93 23.65 -0.70 16.38
CA ILE A 93 22.47 -0.86 15.52
C ILE A 93 22.39 0.29 14.48
N VAL A 94 22.62 1.54 14.91
CA VAL A 94 22.67 2.70 13.99
C VAL A 94 23.79 2.56 12.96
N SER A 95 24.99 2.17 13.40
CA SER A 95 26.16 1.94 12.54
C SER A 95 25.88 0.85 11.52
N ALA A 96 25.32 -0.27 11.95
CA ALA A 96 24.93 -1.38 11.08
C ALA A 96 23.89 -0.94 10.04
N LEU A 97 22.82 -0.25 10.47
CA LEU A 97 21.78 0.25 9.56
C LEU A 97 22.34 1.20 8.50
N ASN A 98 23.20 2.14 8.90
CA ASN A 98 23.83 3.10 7.99
C ASN A 98 24.84 2.44 7.03
N ARG A 99 25.41 1.28 7.41
CA ARG A 99 26.32 0.49 6.58
C ARG A 99 25.60 -0.56 5.72
N GLY A 100 24.28 -0.68 5.82
CA GLY A 100 23.51 -1.71 5.12
C GLY A 100 23.74 -3.13 5.65
N ILE A 101 24.12 -3.27 6.92
CA ILE A 101 24.33 -4.58 7.55
C ILE A 101 23.01 -5.05 8.16
N SER A 102 22.51 -6.20 7.68
CA SER A 102 21.31 -6.85 8.21
C SER A 102 21.54 -7.38 9.63
N LEU A 103 20.65 -7.01 10.54
CA LEU A 103 20.64 -7.48 11.93
C LEU A 103 19.39 -8.33 12.20
N PRO A 104 19.46 -9.33 13.10
CA PRO A 104 18.28 -10.02 13.57
C PRO A 104 17.39 -9.06 14.36
N VAL A 105 16.09 -9.10 14.08
CA VAL A 105 15.07 -8.23 14.68
C VAL A 105 14.04 -9.05 15.45
N ASP A 106 13.41 -8.43 16.45
CA ASP A 106 12.25 -9.02 17.13
C ASP A 106 11.01 -8.97 16.24
N VAL A 107 10.02 -9.81 16.58
CA VAL A 107 8.79 -9.97 15.80
C VAL A 107 8.00 -8.66 15.69
N SER A 108 7.96 -7.88 16.77
CA SER A 108 7.15 -6.67 16.85
C SER A 108 7.73 -5.57 15.96
N SER A 109 9.04 -5.34 16.05
CA SER A 109 9.75 -4.39 15.16
C SER A 109 9.64 -4.79 13.69
N ALA A 110 9.69 -6.10 13.40
CA ALA A 110 9.46 -6.61 12.05
C ALA A 110 8.04 -6.27 11.55
N ALA A 111 7.00 -6.60 12.32
CA ALA A 111 5.60 -6.33 11.95
C ALA A 111 5.35 -4.82 11.73
N ILE A 112 5.88 -3.96 12.60
CA ILE A 112 5.71 -2.51 12.50
C ILE A 112 6.47 -1.94 11.29
N GLY A 113 7.73 -2.31 11.12
CA GLY A 113 8.58 -1.82 10.03
C GLY A 113 8.08 -2.26 8.66
N VAL A 114 7.79 -3.56 8.49
CA VAL A 114 7.19 -4.10 7.26
C VAL A 114 5.82 -3.49 7.03
N GLY A 115 5.01 -3.31 8.08
CA GLY A 115 3.70 -2.69 7.96
C GLY A 115 3.74 -1.26 7.41
N ALA A 116 4.78 -0.49 7.75
CA ALA A 116 4.98 0.83 7.13
C ALA A 116 5.23 0.74 5.62
N LEU A 117 6.05 -0.23 5.17
CA LEU A 117 6.27 -0.45 3.74
C LEU A 117 4.99 -0.88 3.01
N VAL A 118 4.21 -1.77 3.64
CA VAL A 118 2.92 -2.22 3.11
C VAL A 118 1.93 -1.06 3.00
N VAL A 119 1.88 -0.14 3.96
CA VAL A 119 1.03 1.06 3.88
C VAL A 119 1.39 1.93 2.67
N ASP A 120 2.68 2.17 2.40
CA ASP A 120 3.09 2.93 1.21
C ASP A 120 2.66 2.23 -0.10
N GLN A 121 2.79 0.91 -0.16
CA GLN A 121 2.37 0.12 -1.33
C GLN A 121 0.85 0.14 -1.51
N LEU A 122 0.08 -0.02 -0.44
CA LEU A 122 -1.37 0.02 -0.46
C LEU A 122 -1.90 1.39 -0.88
N ALA A 123 -1.24 2.48 -0.48
CA ALA A 123 -1.62 3.83 -0.92
C ALA A 123 -1.49 3.98 -2.45
N ARG A 124 -0.46 3.37 -3.06
CA ARG A 124 -0.29 3.32 -4.53
C ARG A 124 -1.38 2.45 -5.17
N LEU A 125 -1.68 1.30 -4.57
CA LEU A 125 -2.68 0.34 -5.06
C LEU A 125 -4.10 0.93 -5.06
N VAL A 126 -4.46 1.75 -4.08
CA VAL A 126 -5.74 2.48 -4.05
C VAL A 126 -5.88 3.36 -5.29
N ASN A 127 -4.84 4.11 -5.64
CA ASN A 127 -4.85 4.97 -6.83
C ASN A 127 -4.88 4.15 -8.12
N ALA A 128 -4.10 3.07 -8.20
CA ALA A 128 -4.10 2.16 -9.35
C ALA A 128 -5.47 1.50 -9.56
N SER A 129 -6.18 1.17 -8.47
CA SER A 129 -7.52 0.58 -8.52
C SER A 129 -8.57 1.55 -9.07
N ASP A 130 -8.49 2.83 -8.70
CA ASP A 130 -9.37 3.87 -9.28
C ASP A 130 -9.05 4.14 -10.75
N PHE A 131 -7.76 4.14 -11.12
CA PHE A 131 -7.33 4.25 -12.51
C PHE A 131 -7.85 3.09 -13.36
N ALA A 132 -7.73 1.86 -12.87
CA ALA A 132 -8.26 0.68 -13.55
C ALA A 132 -9.78 0.78 -13.75
N VAL A 133 -10.53 1.28 -12.76
CA VAL A 133 -11.98 1.52 -12.92
C VAL A 133 -12.26 2.52 -14.04
N ALA A 134 -11.55 3.65 -14.08
CA ALA A 134 -11.74 4.64 -15.13
C ALA A 134 -11.48 4.05 -16.53
N LEU A 135 -10.42 3.25 -16.67
CA LEU A 135 -10.12 2.53 -17.90
C LEU A 135 -11.22 1.53 -18.28
N SER A 136 -11.74 0.74 -17.33
CA SER A 136 -12.83 -0.19 -17.59
C SER A 136 -14.10 0.53 -18.06
N VAL A 137 -14.43 1.67 -17.45
CA VAL A 137 -15.59 2.49 -17.83
C VAL A 137 -15.43 3.00 -19.27
N SER A 138 -14.26 3.53 -19.61
CA SER A 138 -13.96 4.00 -20.97
C SER A 138 -13.98 2.86 -21.99
N ALA A 139 -13.46 1.69 -21.65
CA ALA A 139 -13.50 0.50 -22.50
C ALA A 139 -14.94 0.04 -22.76
N LEU A 140 -15.77 0.00 -21.72
CA LEU A 140 -17.19 -0.37 -21.85
C LEU A 140 -17.99 0.65 -22.68
N ARG A 141 -17.60 1.92 -22.64
CA ARG A 141 -18.17 2.94 -23.53
C ARG A 141 -17.77 2.75 -24.98
N ALA A 142 -16.51 2.41 -25.23
CA ALA A 142 -16.00 2.20 -26.58
C ALA A 142 -16.77 1.09 -27.33
N THR A 143 -17.23 0.06 -26.63
CA THR A 143 -18.07 -1.01 -27.20
C THR A 143 -19.54 -0.62 -27.36
N GLY A 144 -19.97 0.52 -26.81
CA GLY A 144 -21.37 0.94 -26.76
C GLY A 144 -22.24 0.16 -25.76
N ALA A 145 -21.65 -0.75 -24.98
CA ALA A 145 -22.39 -1.59 -24.03
C ALA A 145 -22.72 -0.87 -22.70
N GLY A 146 -22.07 0.27 -22.42
CA GLY A 146 -22.29 1.06 -21.21
C GLY A 146 -21.29 2.20 -21.05
N GLY A 147 -20.82 2.44 -19.82
CA GLY A 147 -19.77 3.42 -19.50
C GLY A 147 -20.33 4.77 -19.05
N SER A 148 -21.14 4.76 -18.00
CA SER A 148 -21.81 5.92 -17.42
C SER A 148 -20.93 6.69 -16.44
N ALA A 149 -20.85 8.01 -16.59
CA ALA A 149 -20.24 8.89 -15.58
C ALA A 149 -21.12 9.17 -14.36
N ALA A 150 -22.42 8.91 -14.45
CA ALA A 150 -23.39 9.34 -13.45
C ALA A 150 -23.06 8.86 -12.02
N PRO A 151 -22.56 7.62 -11.79
CA PRO A 151 -22.17 7.15 -10.47
C PRO A 151 -21.06 7.99 -9.81
N PHE A 152 -20.20 8.64 -10.59
CA PHE A 152 -19.06 9.43 -10.10
C PHE A 152 -19.42 10.92 -9.88
N SER A 153 -20.65 11.32 -10.23
CA SER A 153 -21.10 12.72 -10.16
C SER A 153 -21.13 13.29 -8.74
N ALA A 154 -20.83 14.58 -8.60
CA ALA A 154 -20.91 15.29 -7.32
C ALA A 154 -22.29 15.18 -6.65
N GLN A 155 -23.37 15.07 -7.43
CA GLN A 155 -24.72 14.86 -6.91
C GLN A 155 -24.85 13.53 -6.18
N VAL A 156 -24.38 12.43 -6.77
CA VAL A 156 -24.38 11.10 -6.12
C VAL A 156 -23.46 11.09 -4.90
N GLN A 157 -22.27 11.67 -5.04
CA GLN A 157 -21.26 11.64 -3.98
C GLN A 157 -21.64 12.51 -2.78
N SER A 158 -22.24 13.68 -2.98
CA SER A 158 -22.71 14.53 -1.88
C SER A 158 -23.90 13.94 -1.12
N ALA A 159 -24.66 13.04 -1.73
CA ALA A 159 -25.77 12.35 -1.09
C ALA A 159 -25.32 11.32 -0.03
N HIS A 160 -24.07 10.84 -0.10
CA HIS A 160 -23.51 9.88 0.85
C HIS A 160 -22.20 10.39 1.46
N ARG A 161 -22.15 10.59 2.77
CA ARG A 161 -21.05 11.33 3.45
C ARG A 161 -19.75 10.54 3.67
N SER A 162 -19.49 9.47 2.90
CA SER A 162 -18.20 8.75 2.98
C SER A 162 -17.10 9.55 2.27
N VAL A 163 -16.04 9.83 3.01
CA VAL A 163 -14.89 10.61 2.51
C VAL A 163 -14.10 9.78 1.49
N GLY A 164 -13.86 8.49 1.78
CA GLY A 164 -13.16 7.60 0.86
C GLY A 164 -13.92 7.44 -0.46
N GLN A 165 -15.24 7.28 -0.39
CA GLN A 165 -16.10 7.17 -1.57
C GLN A 165 -16.02 8.42 -2.45
N ALA A 166 -16.20 9.60 -1.86
CA ALA A 166 -16.15 10.86 -2.61
C ALA A 166 -14.77 11.09 -3.25
N ALA A 167 -13.69 10.74 -2.55
CA ALA A 167 -12.33 10.87 -3.07
C ALA A 167 -12.06 9.91 -4.23
N SER A 168 -12.49 8.65 -4.14
CA SER A 168 -12.38 7.68 -5.23
C SER A 168 -13.19 8.11 -6.45
N ALA A 169 -14.45 8.52 -6.25
CA ALA A 169 -15.28 9.04 -7.33
C ALA A 169 -14.68 10.27 -8.02
N ALA A 170 -14.09 11.19 -7.26
CA ALA A 170 -13.42 12.36 -7.83
C ALA A 170 -12.21 11.97 -8.68
N ARG A 171 -11.37 11.04 -8.21
CA ARG A 171 -10.22 10.53 -8.98
C ARG A 171 -10.67 9.85 -10.26
N ILE A 172 -11.63 8.91 -10.16
CA ILE A 172 -12.18 8.21 -11.33
C ILE A 172 -12.78 9.22 -12.31
N GLY A 173 -13.68 10.09 -11.84
CA GLY A 173 -14.35 11.08 -12.67
C GLY A 173 -13.40 12.06 -13.36
N SER A 174 -12.28 12.41 -12.75
CA SER A 174 -11.25 13.28 -13.36
C SER A 174 -10.55 12.66 -14.57
N LEU A 175 -10.61 11.34 -14.72
CA LEU A 175 -9.99 10.58 -15.81
C LEU A 175 -10.97 10.27 -16.95
N LEU A 176 -12.26 10.61 -16.78
CA LEU A 176 -13.31 10.30 -17.75
C LEU A 176 -13.61 11.53 -18.63
N THR A 177 -13.63 11.36 -19.95
CA THR A 177 -13.95 12.39 -20.94
C THR A 177 -15.22 12.06 -21.72
N ASP A 178 -16.06 13.05 -22.00
CA ASP A 178 -17.21 12.95 -22.93
C ASP A 178 -18.13 11.73 -22.70
N LEU A 179 -18.64 11.58 -21.47
CA LEU A 179 -19.55 10.49 -21.11
C LEU A 179 -21.01 10.95 -21.03
N ASP A 180 -21.79 10.71 -22.10
CA ASP A 180 -23.25 10.76 -22.05
C ASP A 180 -23.83 9.62 -21.21
N ALA A 181 -24.93 9.91 -20.52
CA ALA A 181 -25.67 8.96 -19.68
C ALA A 181 -26.52 8.00 -20.53
N ALA A 182 -25.89 7.04 -21.19
CA ALA A 182 -26.59 5.94 -21.83
C ALA A 182 -26.38 4.66 -21.00
N THR A 183 -27.49 4.11 -20.52
CA THR A 183 -27.67 2.85 -19.76
C THR A 183 -27.08 2.77 -18.33
N THR A 184 -27.73 1.95 -17.48
CA THR A 184 -27.25 1.63 -16.13
C THR A 184 -26.22 0.52 -16.20
N ASP A 185 -24.95 0.85 -15.94
CA ASP A 185 -23.87 -0.13 -15.90
C ASP A 185 -24.09 -1.23 -14.83
N PRO A 186 -23.42 -2.39 -14.97
CA PRO A 186 -23.38 -3.40 -13.91
C PRO A 186 -22.85 -2.86 -12.58
N ILE A 187 -23.24 -3.50 -11.48
CA ILE A 187 -22.94 -3.02 -10.12
C ILE A 187 -21.45 -2.80 -9.88
N ALA A 188 -20.59 -3.66 -10.42
CA ALA A 188 -19.14 -3.61 -10.24
C ALA A 188 -18.49 -2.32 -10.77
N PHE A 189 -19.16 -1.59 -11.68
CA PHE A 189 -18.75 -0.26 -12.14
C PHE A 189 -19.38 0.83 -11.28
N ARG A 190 -20.69 0.76 -11.05
CA ARG A 190 -21.45 1.79 -10.32
C ARG A 190 -21.04 1.92 -8.86
N SER A 191 -20.72 0.81 -8.20
CA SER A 191 -20.32 0.78 -6.80
C SER A 191 -18.81 0.88 -6.60
N ALA A 192 -18.04 1.11 -7.67
CA ALA A 192 -16.58 1.17 -7.58
C ALA A 192 -16.10 2.24 -6.58
N PRO A 193 -16.69 3.46 -6.51
CA PRO A 193 -16.28 4.44 -5.50
C PRO A 193 -16.51 3.96 -4.07
N GLN A 194 -17.60 3.24 -3.81
CA GLN A 194 -17.93 2.72 -2.49
C GLN A 194 -16.93 1.63 -2.08
N VAL A 195 -16.59 0.73 -2.99
CA VAL A 195 -15.66 -0.39 -2.73
C VAL A 195 -14.23 0.12 -2.59
N ASN A 196 -13.72 0.88 -3.56
CA ASN A 196 -12.35 1.43 -3.52
C ASN A 196 -12.19 2.48 -2.41
N GLY A 197 -13.24 3.26 -2.14
CA GLY A 197 -13.28 4.21 -1.03
C GLY A 197 -13.17 3.54 0.34
N ALA A 198 -13.83 2.39 0.53
CA ALA A 198 -13.71 1.60 1.75
C ALA A 198 -12.28 1.04 1.94
N LEU A 199 -11.62 0.61 0.87
CA LEU A 199 -10.19 0.24 0.91
C LEU A 199 -9.33 1.45 1.32
N ALA A 200 -9.53 2.63 0.73
CA ALA A 200 -8.78 3.83 1.08
C ALA A 200 -8.92 4.22 2.57
N GLU A 201 -10.13 4.11 3.12
CA GLU A 201 -10.39 4.34 4.55
C GLU A 201 -9.73 3.26 5.43
N ALA A 202 -9.73 1.99 5.01
CA ALA A 202 -9.04 0.91 5.71
C ALA A 202 -7.51 1.12 5.73
N VAL A 203 -6.91 1.51 4.60
CA VAL A 203 -5.47 1.82 4.50
C VAL A 203 -5.12 3.03 5.37
N THR A 204 -5.99 4.04 5.44
CA THR A 204 -5.79 5.19 6.33
C THR A 204 -5.79 4.76 7.81
N ALA A 205 -6.70 3.86 8.20
CA ALA A 205 -6.73 3.32 9.55
C ALA A 205 -5.49 2.46 9.87
N LEU A 206 -5.01 1.65 8.91
CA LEU A 206 -3.77 0.89 9.05
C LEU A 206 -2.55 1.82 9.21
N ALA A 207 -2.45 2.88 8.41
CA ALA A 207 -1.39 3.88 8.53
C ALA A 207 -1.36 4.51 9.93
N ALA A 208 -2.54 4.81 10.50
CA ALA A 208 -2.65 5.33 11.85
C ALA A 208 -2.22 4.30 12.91
N ALA A 209 -2.61 3.03 12.76
CA ALA A 209 -2.20 1.94 13.65
C ALA A 209 -0.67 1.71 13.61
N VAL A 210 -0.07 1.64 12.42
CA VAL A 210 1.39 1.54 12.25
C VAL A 210 2.10 2.74 12.88
N THR A 211 1.60 3.95 12.64
CA THR A 211 2.20 5.18 13.22
C THR A 211 2.10 5.19 14.74
N LEU A 212 1.00 4.69 15.31
CA LEU A 212 0.86 4.52 16.76
C LEU A 212 1.96 3.58 17.28
N GLU A 213 2.06 2.36 16.75
CA GLU A 213 3.01 1.37 17.23
C GLU A 213 4.47 1.78 17.01
N LEU A 214 4.79 2.43 15.88
CA LEU A 214 6.11 3.02 15.63
C LEU A 214 6.54 3.97 16.75
N ASN A 215 5.60 4.69 17.34
CA ASN A 215 5.88 5.73 18.33
C ASN A 215 5.55 5.31 19.78
N SER A 216 5.24 4.03 20.00
CA SER A 216 4.94 3.46 21.31
C SER A 216 6.20 3.01 22.06
N ARG A 217 6.10 2.91 23.40
CA ARG A 217 7.10 2.28 24.28
C ARG A 217 6.67 0.85 24.57
N ALA A 218 7.00 -0.05 23.64
CA ALA A 218 6.47 -1.42 23.59
C ALA A 218 7.37 -2.47 24.29
N ASP A 219 8.48 -2.08 24.91
CA ASP A 219 9.39 -3.00 25.59
C ASP A 219 8.80 -3.57 26.91
N ASP A 220 9.13 -4.82 27.23
CA ASP A 220 8.88 -5.48 28.52
C ASP A 220 10.20 -6.00 29.13
N PRO A 221 10.64 -5.50 30.30
CA PRO A 221 9.99 -4.48 31.12
C PRO A 221 10.04 -3.07 30.51
N LEU A 222 9.05 -2.25 30.88
CA LEU A 222 9.09 -0.81 30.66
C LEU A 222 9.92 -0.15 31.76
N VAL A 223 10.94 0.62 31.35
CA VAL A 223 11.65 1.53 32.25
C VAL A 223 10.99 2.91 32.19
N ASP A 224 10.30 3.28 33.25
CA ASP A 224 9.68 4.58 33.37
C ASP A 224 10.70 5.59 33.92
N LEU A 225 11.14 6.50 33.03
CA LEU A 225 12.12 7.54 33.35
C LEU A 225 11.56 8.60 34.30
N ASP A 226 10.24 8.80 34.30
CA ASP A 226 9.61 9.85 35.12
C ASP A 226 9.53 9.42 36.58
N THR A 227 9.22 8.14 36.82
CA THR A 227 9.12 7.56 38.17
C THR A 227 10.39 6.87 38.64
N GLY A 228 11.33 6.57 37.73
CA GLY A 228 12.51 5.75 38.01
C GLY A 228 12.18 4.28 38.25
N SER A 229 11.00 3.81 37.86
CA SER A 229 10.54 2.44 38.11
C SER A 229 10.75 1.54 36.89
N VAL A 230 10.89 0.24 37.15
CA VAL A 230 10.95 -0.79 36.12
C VAL A 230 9.76 -1.71 36.30
N VAL A 231 8.87 -1.75 35.31
CA VAL A 231 7.54 -2.36 35.45
C VAL A 231 7.32 -3.37 34.31
N ARG A 232 6.80 -4.55 34.66
CA ARG A 232 6.39 -5.55 33.67
C ARG A 232 5.06 -5.18 33.05
N GLY A 233 4.92 -5.36 31.75
CA GLY A 233 3.71 -4.96 31.02
C GLY A 233 3.41 -5.81 29.79
N GLY A 234 2.33 -5.45 29.10
CA GLY A 234 1.87 -6.10 27.86
C GLY A 234 1.92 -5.18 26.64
N ASN A 235 2.68 -4.09 26.68
CA ASN A 235 2.72 -3.09 25.61
C ASN A 235 3.32 -3.63 24.30
N SER A 236 3.95 -4.81 24.32
CA SER A 236 4.46 -5.51 23.13
C SER A 236 3.36 -6.24 22.33
N GLU A 237 2.13 -6.28 22.84
CA GLU A 237 1.00 -6.93 22.18
C GLU A 237 0.45 -6.07 21.04
N LEU A 238 0.27 -6.67 19.86
CA LEU A 238 -0.02 -5.97 18.61
C LEU A 238 -1.42 -6.23 18.06
N VAL A 239 -2.36 -6.74 18.87
CA VAL A 239 -3.74 -7.05 18.46
C VAL A 239 -4.41 -5.89 17.71
N GLY A 240 -4.19 -4.64 18.13
CA GLY A 240 -4.75 -3.46 17.47
C GLY A 240 -4.24 -3.30 16.03
N LEU A 241 -2.93 -3.50 15.82
CA LEU A 241 -2.30 -3.49 14.50
C LEU A 241 -2.79 -4.67 13.65
N THR A 242 -2.89 -5.87 14.23
CA THR A 242 -3.40 -7.07 13.55
C THR A 242 -4.83 -6.86 13.02
N LEU A 243 -5.73 -6.30 13.83
CA LEU A 243 -7.10 -6.01 13.41
C LEU A 243 -7.17 -4.96 12.29
N ALA A 244 -6.22 -4.01 12.25
CA ALA A 244 -6.13 -3.03 11.16
C ALA A 244 -5.71 -3.70 9.84
N PHE A 245 -4.79 -4.66 9.88
CA PHE A 245 -4.43 -5.47 8.70
C PHE A 245 -5.60 -6.32 8.20
N GLU A 246 -6.32 -6.99 9.10
CA GLU A 246 -7.49 -7.79 8.73
C GLU A 246 -8.58 -6.97 8.04
N ARG A 247 -8.78 -5.72 8.49
CA ARG A 247 -9.70 -4.80 7.82
C ARG A 247 -9.28 -4.49 6.39
N VAL A 248 -7.98 -4.26 6.17
CA VAL A 248 -7.43 -4.03 4.82
C VAL A 248 -7.58 -5.30 3.96
N ARG A 249 -7.27 -6.48 4.50
CA ARG A 249 -7.41 -7.76 3.79
C ARG A 249 -8.83 -7.97 3.28
N LEU A 250 -9.84 -7.78 4.13
CA LEU A 250 -11.24 -7.90 3.73
C LEU A 250 -11.63 -6.85 2.68
N ALA A 251 -11.13 -5.62 2.81
CA ALA A 251 -11.37 -4.59 1.80
C ALA A 251 -10.73 -4.94 0.45
N LEU A 252 -9.51 -5.50 0.44
CA LEU A 252 -8.83 -5.98 -0.76
C LEU A 252 -9.62 -7.09 -1.45
N ALA A 253 -10.12 -8.07 -0.70
CA ALA A 253 -10.95 -9.14 -1.26
C ALA A 253 -12.21 -8.60 -1.99
N HIS A 254 -12.84 -7.56 -1.43
CA HIS A 254 -13.96 -6.90 -2.11
C HIS A 254 -13.56 -6.14 -3.38
N VAL A 255 -12.40 -5.46 -3.37
CA VAL A 255 -11.87 -4.80 -4.57
C VAL A 255 -11.48 -5.82 -5.63
N ALA A 256 -10.88 -6.95 -5.25
CA ALA A 256 -10.53 -8.07 -6.13
C ALA A 256 -11.77 -8.64 -6.82
N ALA A 257 -12.78 -9.03 -6.04
CA ALA A 257 -14.04 -9.56 -6.57
C ALA A 257 -14.76 -8.56 -7.50
N ALA A 258 -14.76 -7.27 -7.14
CA ALA A 258 -15.31 -6.23 -8.01
C ALA A 258 -14.49 -6.05 -9.30
N SER A 259 -13.16 -6.18 -9.22
CA SER A 259 -12.26 -6.09 -10.37
C SER A 259 -12.44 -7.25 -11.34
N GLU A 260 -12.57 -8.48 -10.82
CA GLU A 260 -12.86 -9.69 -11.59
C GLU A 260 -14.22 -9.56 -12.30
N ALA A 261 -15.26 -9.17 -11.58
CA ALA A 261 -16.59 -8.96 -12.16
C ALA A 261 -16.56 -7.88 -13.27
N ARG A 262 -15.83 -6.77 -13.07
CA ARG A 262 -15.63 -5.77 -14.13
C ARG A 262 -14.87 -6.36 -15.32
N ALA A 263 -13.83 -7.17 -15.08
CA ALA A 263 -12.99 -7.71 -16.14
C ALA A 263 -13.80 -8.66 -17.04
N SER A 264 -14.65 -9.50 -16.42
CA SER A 264 -15.58 -10.38 -17.14
C SER A 264 -16.55 -9.58 -18.02
N VAL A 265 -17.16 -8.50 -17.50
CA VAL A 265 -18.07 -7.65 -18.29
C VAL A 265 -17.34 -7.00 -19.47
N VAL A 266 -16.15 -6.42 -19.25
CA VAL A 266 -15.36 -5.81 -20.32
C VAL A 266 -15.00 -6.86 -21.38
N GLN A 267 -14.57 -8.04 -20.96
CA GLN A 267 -14.22 -9.13 -21.88
C GLN A 267 -15.41 -9.53 -22.75
N SER A 268 -16.59 -9.75 -22.16
CA SER A 268 -17.80 -10.07 -22.92
C SER A 268 -18.16 -8.98 -23.92
N ALA A 269 -18.09 -7.72 -23.51
CA ALA A 269 -18.41 -6.59 -24.39
C ALA A 269 -17.42 -6.46 -25.56
N LEU A 270 -16.13 -6.71 -25.34
CA LEU A 270 -15.09 -6.68 -26.38
C LEU A 270 -15.23 -7.82 -27.40
N VAL A 271 -15.71 -8.99 -26.96
CA VAL A 271 -16.00 -10.11 -27.86
C VAL A 271 -17.20 -9.80 -28.77
N GLU A 272 -18.23 -9.16 -28.21
CA GLU A 272 -19.46 -8.83 -28.95
C GLU A 272 -19.28 -7.65 -29.92
N ALA A 273 -18.47 -6.66 -29.53
CA ALA A 273 -18.16 -5.48 -30.33
C ALA A 273 -16.65 -5.19 -30.29
N PRO A 274 -15.85 -5.87 -31.13
CA PRO A 274 -14.41 -5.61 -31.21
C PRO A 274 -14.17 -4.16 -31.62
N VAL A 275 -13.48 -3.39 -30.79
CA VAL A 275 -13.14 -2.00 -31.09
C VAL A 275 -11.68 -1.95 -31.51
N VAL A 276 -11.41 -1.41 -32.70
CA VAL A 276 -10.05 -1.16 -33.17
C VAL A 276 -9.80 0.35 -33.09
N TYR A 277 -8.75 0.74 -32.38
CA TYR A 277 -8.24 2.12 -32.40
C TYR A 277 -6.86 2.12 -33.06
N SER A 278 -6.54 3.20 -33.77
CA SER A 278 -5.18 3.45 -34.23
C SER A 278 -4.46 4.38 -33.25
N VAL A 279 -3.39 3.88 -32.64
CA VAL A 279 -2.51 4.70 -31.79
C VAL A 279 -1.32 5.15 -32.63
N HIS A 280 -1.14 6.46 -32.74
CA HIS A 280 -0.01 7.06 -33.44
C HIS A 280 1.16 7.28 -32.46
N VAL A 281 2.14 6.38 -32.48
CA VAL A 281 3.39 6.55 -31.71
C VAL A 281 4.52 6.88 -32.68
N GLY A 282 5.09 8.08 -32.58
CA GLY A 282 6.25 8.49 -33.39
C GLY A 282 5.99 8.54 -34.90
N GLY A 283 4.74 8.80 -35.33
CA GLY A 283 4.38 8.94 -36.75
C GLY A 283 4.17 7.62 -37.51
N ARG A 284 4.08 6.47 -36.82
CA ARG A 284 3.66 5.19 -37.41
C ARG A 284 2.31 4.79 -36.83
N GLU A 285 1.37 4.46 -37.71
CA GLU A 285 0.08 3.90 -37.34
C GLU A 285 0.28 2.40 -37.07
N ASN A 286 0.19 1.99 -35.80
CA ASN A 286 0.16 0.58 -35.43
C ASN A 286 -1.26 0.24 -35.01
N ALA A 287 -1.88 -0.72 -35.69
CA ALA A 287 -3.10 -1.37 -35.21
C ALA A 287 -2.74 -2.21 -33.98
N VAL A 288 -2.78 -1.57 -32.82
CA VAL A 288 -2.79 -2.26 -31.53
C VAL A 288 -4.24 -2.33 -31.11
N ASP A 289 -4.67 -3.39 -30.44
CA ASP A 289 -5.93 -3.38 -29.69
C ASP A 289 -5.63 -2.78 -28.30
N PRO A 290 -5.74 -1.45 -28.12
CA PRO A 290 -5.48 -0.85 -26.82
C PRO A 290 -6.48 -1.34 -25.77
N LEU A 291 -7.69 -1.77 -26.15
CA LEU A 291 -8.66 -2.31 -25.20
C LEU A 291 -8.25 -3.71 -24.71
N GLY A 292 -7.69 -4.55 -25.58
CA GLY A 292 -7.06 -5.81 -25.20
C GLY A 292 -5.87 -5.63 -24.26
N THR A 293 -5.06 -4.58 -24.48
CA THR A 293 -3.94 -4.23 -23.57
C THR A 293 -4.46 -3.75 -22.21
N LEU A 294 -5.50 -2.91 -22.19
CA LEU A 294 -6.16 -2.44 -20.97
C LEU A 294 -6.82 -3.59 -20.20
N HIS A 295 -7.40 -4.57 -20.89
CA HIS A 295 -7.93 -5.77 -20.29
C HIS A 295 -6.84 -6.61 -19.59
N LEU A 296 -5.68 -6.81 -20.22
CA LEU A 296 -4.55 -7.50 -19.60
C LEU A 296 -4.03 -6.78 -18.35
N LEU A 297 -4.02 -5.45 -18.35
CA LEU A 297 -3.68 -4.66 -17.16
C LEU A 297 -4.71 -4.85 -16.04
N GLN A 298 -6.00 -4.88 -16.37
CA GLN A 298 -7.07 -5.12 -15.40
C GLN A 298 -7.00 -6.54 -14.81
N LEU A 299 -6.74 -7.56 -15.63
CA LEU A 299 -6.53 -8.93 -15.16
C LEU A 299 -5.28 -9.04 -14.27
N SER A 300 -4.20 -8.34 -14.62
CA SER A 300 -2.97 -8.29 -13.82
C SER A 300 -3.24 -7.66 -12.45
N LEU A 301 -4.04 -6.59 -12.39
CA LEU A 301 -4.47 -5.99 -11.14
C LEU A 301 -5.35 -6.94 -10.32
N THR A 302 -6.29 -7.66 -10.93
CA THR A 302 -7.13 -8.66 -10.24
C THR A 302 -6.29 -9.76 -9.62
N VAL A 303 -5.36 -10.37 -10.38
CA VAL A 303 -4.47 -11.42 -9.88
C VAL A 303 -3.60 -10.89 -8.75
N THR A 304 -3.10 -9.65 -8.88
CA THR A 304 -2.32 -9.03 -7.80
C THR A 304 -3.17 -8.88 -6.54
N LEU A 305 -4.37 -8.32 -6.65
CA LEU A 305 -5.26 -8.11 -5.49
C LEU A 305 -5.66 -9.41 -4.80
N ASP A 306 -5.88 -10.48 -5.56
CA ASP A 306 -6.22 -11.81 -5.06
C ASP A 306 -5.05 -12.43 -4.27
N LEU A 307 -3.84 -12.40 -4.85
CA LEU A 307 -2.61 -12.80 -4.17
C LEU A 307 -2.36 -11.98 -2.90
N LEU A 308 -2.65 -10.69 -2.94
CA LEU A 308 -2.52 -9.80 -1.78
C LEU A 308 -3.54 -10.11 -0.68
N SER A 309 -4.77 -10.52 -1.02
CA SER A 309 -5.75 -10.95 -0.02
C SER A 309 -5.38 -12.28 0.65
N ASP A 310 -4.76 -13.19 -0.09
CA ASP A 310 -4.25 -14.47 0.44
C ASP A 310 -2.97 -14.28 1.28
N GLU A 311 -2.03 -13.44 0.83
CA GLU A 311 -0.81 -13.16 1.61
C GLU A 311 -1.07 -12.36 2.89
N ALA A 312 -2.08 -11.48 2.88
CA ALA A 312 -2.48 -10.79 4.10
C ALA A 312 -3.10 -11.76 5.15
N GLU A 313 -3.57 -12.94 4.73
CA GLU A 313 -3.97 -14.03 5.63
C GLU A 313 -2.75 -14.59 6.38
N VAL A 314 -1.61 -14.68 5.69
CA VAL A 314 -0.31 -15.03 6.30
C VAL A 314 0.15 -13.93 7.25
N ALA A 315 0.07 -12.65 6.84
CA ALA A 315 0.47 -11.49 7.64
C ALA A 315 -0.35 -11.31 8.94
N ALA A 316 -1.64 -11.67 8.94
CA ALA A 316 -2.47 -11.64 10.14
C ALA A 316 -2.25 -12.87 11.05
N GLY A 317 -1.83 -14.00 10.49
CA GLY A 317 -1.31 -15.16 11.24
C GLY A 317 0.04 -14.90 11.96
N VAL A 318 0.73 -13.80 11.66
CA VAL A 318 2.05 -13.43 12.24
C VAL A 318 1.98 -13.13 13.74
N ALA A 319 0.78 -12.91 14.30
CA ALA A 319 0.62 -12.75 15.74
C ALA A 319 0.85 -14.04 16.56
N GLN A 320 1.00 -15.22 15.93
CA GLN A 320 1.35 -16.45 16.68
C GLN A 320 2.52 -17.30 16.17
N ALA A 321 2.97 -17.22 14.92
CA ALA A 321 4.23 -17.85 14.51
C ALA A 321 4.63 -17.42 13.09
N SER A 322 5.86 -16.92 12.98
CA SER A 322 6.86 -17.32 11.99
C SER A 322 6.48 -17.37 10.49
N VAL A 323 7.30 -16.66 9.69
CA VAL A 323 7.64 -16.94 8.27
C VAL A 323 6.69 -16.34 7.21
N LEU A 324 7.31 -15.60 6.27
CA LEU A 324 6.88 -15.16 4.91
C LEU A 324 6.25 -13.77 4.76
N SER A 325 7.00 -12.87 4.12
CA SER A 325 6.59 -12.24 2.84
C SER A 325 7.81 -11.55 2.20
N PRO A 326 8.15 -11.89 0.94
CA PRO A 326 8.55 -10.86 -0.02
C PRO A 326 7.87 -10.98 -1.41
N PRO A 327 6.54 -10.82 -1.54
CA PRO A 327 5.95 -10.48 -2.86
C PRO A 327 5.18 -9.14 -2.94
N LEU A 328 4.69 -8.59 -1.83
CA LEU A 328 3.90 -7.34 -1.79
C LEU A 328 4.61 -6.12 -2.42
N ALA A 329 5.91 -5.98 -2.16
CA ALA A 329 6.75 -4.90 -2.68
C ALA A 329 7.04 -5.00 -4.18
N ALA A 330 7.38 -6.19 -4.66
CA ALA A 330 7.79 -6.41 -6.04
C ALA A 330 6.64 -6.21 -7.03
N TYR A 331 5.40 -6.55 -6.65
CA TYR A 331 4.23 -6.36 -7.51
C TYR A 331 3.72 -4.92 -7.52
N ALA A 332 3.75 -4.22 -6.38
CA ALA A 332 3.41 -2.80 -6.33
C ALA A 332 4.40 -1.92 -7.11
N GLU A 333 5.67 -2.30 -7.13
CA GLU A 333 6.73 -1.59 -7.88
C GLU A 333 6.63 -1.85 -9.39
N ALA A 334 6.31 -3.09 -9.81
CA ALA A 334 6.01 -3.41 -11.22
C ALA A 334 4.76 -2.66 -11.74
N LEU A 335 3.75 -2.48 -10.89
CA LEU A 335 2.55 -1.69 -11.16
C LEU A 335 2.76 -0.17 -11.06
N ALA A 336 3.84 0.32 -10.44
CA ALA A 336 4.15 1.75 -10.43
C ALA A 336 5.06 2.14 -11.61
N GLY A 337 6.00 1.26 -12.00
CA GLY A 337 6.94 1.48 -13.10
C GLY A 337 6.30 1.40 -14.50
N SER A 338 5.18 0.69 -14.65
CA SER A 338 4.49 0.50 -15.95
C SER A 338 3.46 1.59 -16.28
N TYR A 339 3.20 2.53 -15.36
CA TYR A 339 2.08 3.48 -15.44
C TYR A 339 2.58 4.92 -15.32
N ALA A 340 3.28 5.39 -16.36
CA ALA A 340 3.43 6.83 -16.58
C ALA A 340 2.08 7.38 -17.10
N PRO A 341 1.38 8.26 -16.36
CA PRO A 341 0.06 8.78 -16.75
C PRO A 341 0.07 9.45 -18.13
N ASP A 342 1.17 10.11 -18.47
CA ASP A 342 1.34 10.86 -19.72
C ASP A 342 1.34 9.95 -20.96
N THR A 343 1.76 8.70 -20.84
CA THR A 343 1.84 7.74 -21.97
C THR A 343 0.47 7.13 -22.28
N LEU A 344 -0.38 6.94 -21.26
CA LEU A 344 -1.73 6.37 -21.43
C LEU A 344 -2.76 7.42 -21.84
N LEU A 345 -2.63 8.66 -21.36
CA LEU A 345 -3.47 9.79 -21.79
C LEU A 345 -3.24 10.19 -23.25
N ALA A 346 -2.00 10.10 -23.75
CA ALA A 346 -1.70 10.35 -25.16
C ALA A 346 -2.27 9.28 -26.11
N ALA A 347 -2.48 8.05 -25.62
CA ALA A 347 -3.07 6.94 -26.39
C ALA A 347 -4.61 6.93 -26.37
N ALA A 348 -5.23 7.70 -25.47
CA ALA A 348 -6.68 7.70 -25.24
C ALA A 348 -7.44 8.79 -26.02
N ASN A 349 -6.85 9.39 -27.07
CA ASN A 349 -7.56 10.34 -27.92
C ASN A 349 -8.19 9.61 -29.13
N PRO A 350 -9.50 9.35 -29.13
CA PRO A 350 -10.13 8.57 -30.19
C PRO A 350 -10.34 9.43 -31.43
N VAL A 351 -9.56 9.19 -32.48
CA VAL A 351 -10.04 9.51 -33.84
C VAL A 351 -10.94 8.35 -34.25
N ARG A 352 -12.26 8.54 -34.20
CA ARG A 352 -13.18 7.65 -34.90
C ARG A 352 -12.80 7.72 -36.38
N SER A 353 -12.39 6.60 -36.97
CA SER A 353 -12.43 6.48 -38.43
C SER A 353 -13.90 6.66 -38.83
N GLU A 354 -14.21 7.73 -39.57
CA GLU A 354 -15.50 7.85 -40.24
C GLU A 354 -15.75 6.58 -41.07
N GLU A 355 -17.01 6.14 -41.13
CA GLU A 355 -17.44 4.95 -41.85
C GLU A 355 -16.77 4.89 -43.23
N PRO A 356 -16.30 3.71 -43.70
CA PRO A 356 -15.81 3.60 -45.05
C PRO A 356 -16.98 3.90 -46.00
N THR A 357 -16.93 5.04 -46.66
CA THR A 357 -17.77 5.32 -47.83
C THR A 357 -17.51 4.20 -48.83
N ILE A 358 -18.51 3.34 -49.03
CA ILE A 358 -18.52 2.37 -50.11
C ILE A 358 -18.69 3.19 -51.40
N GLU A 359 -17.57 3.57 -52.02
CA GLU A 359 -17.59 3.92 -53.43
C GLU A 359 -17.91 2.64 -54.21
N ALA A 360 -19.00 2.69 -54.96
CA ALA A 360 -19.41 1.65 -55.87
C ALA A 360 -18.24 1.36 -56.84
N LEU A 361 -17.81 0.11 -56.88
CA LEU A 361 -17.01 -0.40 -57.99
C LEU A 361 -17.92 -0.39 -59.22
N ASP A 362 -17.79 0.67 -60.02
CA ASP A 362 -18.28 0.67 -61.40
C ASP A 362 -17.55 -0.42 -62.19
N ASP A 363 -18.34 -1.15 -62.96
CA ASP A 363 -17.92 -2.12 -63.98
C ASP A 363 -16.86 -1.49 -64.92
N GLU A 364 -15.68 -2.09 -65.04
CA GLU A 364 -15.01 -2.26 -66.34
C GLU A 364 -13.87 -3.30 -66.30
N ILE A 365 -14.16 -4.43 -66.99
CA ILE A 365 -13.31 -5.48 -67.60
C ILE A 365 -12.81 -6.62 -66.72
#